data_AF-A0A2N2D5Z6-F1
#
_entry.id   AF-A0A2N2D5Z6-F1
#
_cell.length_a   1.000
_cell.length_b   1.000
_cell.length_c   1.000
_cell.angle_alpha   90.00
_cell.angle_beta   90.00
_cell.angle_gamma   90.00
#
_symmetry.space_group_name_H-M   'P 1'
#
loop_
_entity.id
_entity.type
_entity.pdbx_description
1 polymer ?
#
loop_
_entity_poly.entity_id
_entity_poly.type
_entity_poly.pdbx_seq_one_letter_code
_entity_poly.pdbx_strand_id
1 'polypeptide(L)' 'MKSPSLKVQCSVDNCQYNKSQACYASQLMVTARGDGVAKNADGTCCSTFEQRSE' A
#
# COMPACT_ATOMS: atom_id res chain seq x y z
N MET A 1 14.80 -14.85 -11.75
CA MET A 1 14.16 -15.12 -10.44
C MET A 1 12.72 -14.62 -10.53
N LYS A 2 11.70 -15.46 -10.34
CA LYS A 2 10.30 -15.00 -10.29
C LYS A 2 10.03 -14.47 -8.89
N SER A 3 9.72 -13.18 -8.77
CA SER A 3 9.27 -12.60 -7.51
C SER A 3 7.96 -13.26 -7.07
N PRO A 4 7.75 -13.52 -5.77
CA PRO A 4 6.51 -14.07 -5.28
C PRO A 4 5.34 -13.14 -5.63
N SER A 5 4.27 -13.71 -6.20
CA SER A 5 3.04 -12.99 -6.49
C SER A 5 2.21 -12.86 -5.20
N LEU A 6 2.43 -11.78 -4.46
CA LEU A 6 1.64 -11.44 -3.28
C LEU A 6 0.39 -10.66 -3.71
N LYS A 7 -0.80 -11.13 -3.32
CA LYS A 7 -2.03 -10.34 -3.42
C LYS A 7 -2.15 -9.48 -2.17
N VAL A 8 -2.21 -8.17 -2.33
CA VAL A 8 -2.28 -7.21 -1.23
C VAL A 8 -3.70 -6.64 -1.19
N GLN A 9 -4.36 -6.76 -0.05
CA GLN A 9 -5.67 -6.13 0.15
C GLN A 9 -5.50 -4.61 0.26
N CYS A 10 -6.40 -3.85 -0.36
CA CYS A 10 -6.45 -2.40 -0.23
C CYS A 10 -7.89 -1.98 0.03
N SER A 11 -8.18 -1.55 1.26
CA SER A 11 -9.52 -1.09 1.67
C SER A 11 -9.69 0.43 1.52
N VAL A 12 -8.69 1.12 0.96
CA VAL A 12 -8.73 2.58 0.79
C VAL A 12 -9.45 2.88 -0.52
N ASP A 13 -10.72 3.31 -0.43
CA ASP A 13 -11.61 3.43 -1.60
C ASP A 13 -11.18 4.50 -2.60
N ASN A 14 -10.53 5.57 -2.12
CA ASN A 14 -9.99 6.63 -2.97
C ASN A 14 -8.57 6.34 -3.47
N CYS A 15 -8.02 5.15 -3.26
CA CYS A 15 -6.73 4.76 -3.82
C CYS A 15 -6.86 4.43 -5.31
N GLN A 16 -6.02 5.03 -6.14
CA GLN A 16 -5.94 4.79 -7.58
C GLN A 16 -5.67 3.31 -7.92
N TYR A 17 -4.94 2.62 -7.04
CA TYR A 17 -4.54 1.22 -7.21
C TYR A 17 -5.54 0.22 -6.63
N ASN A 18 -6.59 0.67 -5.91
CA ASN A 18 -7.63 -0.20 -5.41
C ASN A 18 -8.57 -0.61 -6.55
N LYS A 19 -8.61 -1.91 -6.86
CA LYS A 19 -9.63 -2.52 -7.70
C LYS A 19 -10.27 -3.66 -6.93
N SER A 20 -11.56 -3.53 -6.61
CA SER A 20 -12.33 -4.54 -5.87
C SER A 20 -11.66 -4.96 -4.55
N GLN A 21 -11.22 -3.98 -3.74
CA GLN A 21 -10.58 -4.20 -2.43
C GLN A 21 -9.18 -4.86 -2.49
N ALA A 22 -8.55 -4.88 -3.67
CA ALA A 22 -7.19 -5.37 -3.86
C ALA A 22 -6.30 -4.31 -4.52
N CYS A 23 -5.03 -4.26 -4.09
CA CYS A 23 -4.02 -3.37 -4.66
C CYS A 23 -3.44 -3.97 -5.95
N TYR A 24 -3.42 -3.18 -7.02
CA TYR A 24 -2.82 -3.55 -8.31
C TYR A 24 -1.60 -2.69 -8.68
N ALA A 25 -0.97 -2.04 -7.70
CA ALA A 25 0.30 -1.38 -7.93
C ALA A 25 1.36 -2.39 -8.37
N SER A 26 2.24 -1.99 -9.30
CA SER A 26 3.34 -2.84 -9.79
C SER A 26 4.38 -3.14 -8.71
N GLN A 27 4.48 -2.25 -7.72
CA GLN A 27 5.36 -2.38 -6.56
C GLN A 27 4.65 -1.81 -5.32
N LEU A 28 4.70 -2.55 -4.21
CA LEU A 28 4.21 -2.07 -2.92
C LEU A 28 5.39 -1.51 -2.09
N MET A 29 5.28 -0.27 -1.65
CA MET A 29 6.18 0.38 -0.72
C MET A 29 5.45 0.65 0.59
N VAL A 30 5.96 0.06 1.67
CA VAL A 30 5.48 0.30 3.04
C VAL A 30 6.62 0.97 3.81
N THR A 31 6.35 2.13 4.41
CA THR A 31 7.32 2.87 5.22
C THR A 31 6.82 3.00 6.65
N ALA A 32 7.72 3.36 7.57
CA ALA A 32 7.29 3.85 8.87
C ALA A 32 6.57 5.20 8.73
N ARG A 33 5.63 5.47 9.63
CA ARG A 33 5.02 6.77 9.85
C ARG A 33 5.89 7.55 10.84
N GLY A 34 6.33 8.76 10.46
CA GLY A 34 7.04 9.66 11.36
C GLY A 34 8.56 9.43 11.40
N ASP A 35 9.09 8.98 12.53
CA ASP A 35 10.53 8.96 12.87
C ASP A 35 11.38 7.89 12.16
N GLY A 36 10.78 7.13 11.24
CA GLY A 36 11.45 6.08 10.49
C GLY A 36 11.43 4.70 11.16
N VAL A 37 10.84 4.55 12.35
CA VAL A 37 10.78 3.25 13.06
C VAL A 37 9.34 2.88 13.43
N ALA A 38 8.80 1.87 12.75
CA ALA A 38 7.48 1.32 13.10
C ALA A 38 7.59 0.32 14.25
N LYS A 39 6.91 0.58 15.37
CA LYS A 39 6.83 -0.35 16.52
C LYS A 39 5.63 -1.31 16.44
N ASN A 40 4.65 -0.98 15.61
CA ASN A 40 3.44 -1.76 15.38
C ASN A 40 2.87 -1.41 13.99
N ALA A 41 1.77 -2.07 13.61
CA ALA A 41 1.15 -1.88 12.30
C ALA A 41 0.65 -0.43 12.09
N ASP A 42 0.16 0.24 13.13
CA ASP A 42 -0.32 1.63 13.05
C ASP A 42 0.81 2.62 12.73
N GLY A 43 2.03 2.26 13.11
CA GLY A 43 3.26 2.95 12.75
C GLY A 43 3.73 2.71 11.30
N THR A 44 2.98 1.97 10.49
CA THR A 44 3.28 1.75 9.06
C THR A 44 2.37 2.59 8.17
N CYS A 45 2.85 2.91 6.96
CA CYS A 45 2.11 3.64 5.94
C CYS A 45 2.37 3.03 4.57
N CYS A 46 1.34 2.97 3.72
CA CYS A 46 1.49 2.61 2.31
C CYS A 46 1.92 3.84 1.52
N SER A 47 3.21 3.97 1.22
CA SER A 47 3.74 5.09 0.42
C SER A 47 3.42 4.99 -1.06
N THR A 48 2.95 3.82 -1.51
CA THR A 48 2.41 3.63 -2.87
C THR A 48 1.00 4.23 -3.02
N PHE A 49 0.35 4.66 -1.94
CA PHE A 49 -0.97 5.27 -2.05
C PHE A 49 -0.92 6.52 -2.96
N GLU A 50 -1.76 6.52 -3.98
CA GLU A 50 -2.09 7.68 -4.79
C GLU A 50 -3.59 7.88 -4.76
N GLN A 51 -4.04 9.10 -4.51
CA GLN A 51 -5.44 9.43 -4.56
C GLN A 51 -5.93 9.39 -6.02
N ARG A 52 -7.07 8.76 -6.27
CA ARG A 52 -7.75 8.84 -7.57
C ARG A 52 -8.16 10.30 -7.81
N SER A 53 -7.73 10.87 -8.93
CA SER A 53 -8.22 12.16 -9.41
C SER A 53 -9.73 12.08 -9.67
N GLU A 54 -10.47 13.09 -9.20
CA GLU A 54 -11.92 13.22 -9.45
C GLU A 54 -12.25 13.39 -10.94
#